data_AF-A0A1Q3AHI3-F1
#
_entry.id   AF-A0A1Q3AHI3-F1
#
_cell.length_a   1.000
_cell.length_b   1.000
_cell.length_c   1.000
_cell.angle_alpha   90.00
_cell.angle_beta   90.00
_cell.angle_gamma   90.00
#
_symmetry.space_group_name_H-M   'P 1'
#
loop_
_entity.id
_entity.type
_entity.pdbx_description
1 polymer ?
#
loop_
_entity_poly.entity_id
_entity_poly.type
_entity_poly.pdbx_seq_one_letter_code
_entity_poly.pdbx_strand_id
1 'polypeptide(L)'
;MLFKQWNEIAEPRHHLDSPLAVGIDDESLQKGTLPVVELPNIEWNKFHKIFLTTGIMDPLFPKELLGVVKLGEIRTTLTLDRNPAHDDGEYSWNFEENFPNEVNLNNGQANDDGRFLTFVTTVEAFGDSLLIAVKENFLKVSPITYNFIAQVLLSAINGTNHELRVLGTSDRITELKFISNLRSDLQPPEFVTGFIGSILTQLTVKNIPFQGFIAPSEGAIGFEKMSMNTMPELIDVCGQWTDANSDKYRSECYRHWRLDNGAAGSLSGLYV
;
A
#
# COMPACT_ATOMS: atom_id res chain seq x y z
N MET A 1 18.26 -45.18 -0.12
CA MET A 1 19.07 -44.30 0.75
C MET A 1 20.07 -43.57 -0.13
N LEU A 2 19.79 -42.32 -0.46
CA LEU A 2 20.75 -41.38 -1.04
C LEU A 2 20.60 -40.10 -0.21
N PHE A 3 21.36 -40.08 0.88
CA PHE A 3 21.47 -38.96 1.81
C PHE A 3 22.57 -38.01 1.31
N LYS A 4 22.28 -36.70 1.40
CA LYS A 4 23.26 -35.61 1.61
C LYS A 4 24.47 -35.56 0.67
N GLN A 5 24.36 -34.78 -0.39
CA GLN A 5 25.44 -33.89 -0.82
C GLN A 5 24.92 -32.46 -0.75
N TRP A 6 24.97 -31.91 0.47
CA TRP A 6 24.69 -30.51 0.74
C TRP A 6 26.01 -29.90 1.23
N ASN A 7 26.49 -28.89 0.50
CA ASN A 7 27.47 -27.88 0.88
C ASN A 7 28.87 -28.37 1.33
N GLU A 8 29.80 -28.48 0.37
CA GLU A 8 31.24 -28.28 0.62
C GLU A 8 31.64 -26.80 0.41
N ILE A 9 30.73 -25.87 0.66
CA ILE A 9 31.07 -24.45 0.76
C ILE A 9 30.88 -24.07 2.23
N ALA A 10 31.99 -23.89 2.93
CA ALA A 10 32.07 -23.58 4.35
C ALA A 10 31.74 -22.11 4.68
N GLU A 11 31.13 -21.38 3.74
CA GLU A 11 30.76 -20.00 3.92
C GLU A 11 29.24 -19.86 4.05
N PRO A 12 28.75 -19.01 4.97
CA PRO A 12 27.32 -18.75 5.07
C PRO A 12 26.79 -18.18 3.75
N ARG A 13 25.67 -18.72 3.23
CA ARG A 13 25.07 -18.28 1.94
C ARG A 13 24.90 -16.76 1.80
N HIS A 14 24.73 -16.05 2.90
CA HIS A 14 24.62 -14.59 2.95
C HIS A 14 25.87 -13.85 2.43
N HIS A 15 27.02 -14.52 2.37
CA HIS A 15 28.26 -13.97 1.80
C HIS A 15 28.35 -14.15 0.29
N LEU A 16 27.63 -15.13 -0.28
CA LEU A 16 27.53 -15.35 -1.74
C LEU A 16 26.40 -14.52 -2.38
N ASP A 17 25.34 -14.25 -1.60
CA ASP A 17 24.24 -13.35 -1.99
C ASP A 17 24.57 -11.87 -1.74
N SER A 18 25.72 -11.57 -1.12
CA SER A 18 26.24 -10.21 -1.08
C SER A 18 26.76 -9.88 -2.48
N PRO A 19 26.32 -8.79 -3.13
CA PRO A 19 27.02 -8.32 -4.30
C PRO A 19 28.48 -8.13 -3.86
N LEU A 20 29.40 -8.92 -4.40
CA LEU A 20 30.83 -8.65 -4.33
C LEU A 20 31.05 -7.37 -5.15
N ALA A 21 30.68 -6.25 -4.56
CA ALA A 21 31.02 -4.93 -5.01
C ALA A 21 32.50 -4.74 -4.67
N VAL A 22 33.36 -5.32 -5.50
CA VAL A 22 34.79 -5.02 -5.49
C VAL A 22 34.92 -3.51 -5.66
N GLY A 23 35.34 -2.81 -4.60
CA GLY A 23 35.72 -1.39 -4.64
C GLY A 23 34.80 -0.41 -3.93
N ILE A 24 33.77 -0.85 -3.19
CA ILE A 24 33.06 0.04 -2.26
C ILE A 24 33.73 -0.09 -0.89
N ASP A 25 34.07 1.03 -0.25
CA ASP A 25 34.31 1.04 1.19
C ASP A 25 33.08 0.40 1.86
N ASP A 26 33.18 -0.88 2.22
CA ASP A 26 32.15 -1.67 2.93
C ASP A 26 31.72 -1.01 4.26
N GLU A 27 32.44 0.03 4.69
CA GLU A 27 32.20 0.79 5.92
C GLU A 27 31.40 2.11 5.72
N SER A 28 31.07 2.52 4.49
CA SER A 28 30.40 3.80 4.23
C SER A 28 28.92 3.62 3.87
N LEU A 29 28.06 3.40 4.87
CA LEU A 29 26.61 3.60 4.72
C LEU A 29 26.33 5.07 4.38
N GLN A 30 26.09 5.39 3.10
CA GLN A 30 25.64 6.71 2.69
C GLN A 30 24.14 6.86 2.94
N LYS A 31 23.71 8.05 3.36
CA LYS A 31 22.30 8.32 3.59
C LYS A 31 21.54 8.27 2.26
N GLY A 32 20.66 7.28 2.11
CA GLY A 32 19.76 7.20 0.96
C GLY A 32 18.84 8.41 0.85
N THR A 33 18.45 8.74 -0.38
CA THR A 33 17.41 9.73 -0.68
C THR A 33 16.06 9.29 -0.14
N LEU A 34 15.25 10.29 0.25
CA LEU A 34 13.90 10.06 0.75
C LEU A 34 12.88 10.39 -0.34
N PRO A 35 11.73 9.68 -0.38
CA PRO A 35 10.68 9.99 -1.35
C PRO A 35 10.15 11.42 -1.18
N VAL A 36 9.98 12.13 -2.29
CA VAL A 36 9.31 13.43 -2.33
C VAL A 36 7.85 13.20 -2.70
N VAL A 37 6.92 13.72 -1.90
CA VAL A 37 5.47 13.56 -2.10
C VAL A 37 4.85 14.92 -2.44
N GLU A 38 4.19 14.97 -3.59
CA GLU A 38 3.43 16.11 -4.08
C GLU A 38 1.93 15.82 -3.98
N LEU A 39 1.19 16.69 -3.29
CA LEU A 39 -0.27 16.61 -3.20
C LEU A 39 -0.93 17.39 -4.34
N PRO A 40 -2.11 16.97 -4.81
CA PRO A 40 -2.84 17.73 -5.80
C PRO A 40 -3.33 19.06 -5.21
N ASN A 41 -3.38 20.09 -6.05
CA ASN A 41 -3.95 21.38 -5.68
C ASN A 41 -5.49 21.31 -5.65
N ILE A 42 -6.03 20.89 -4.51
CA ILE A 42 -7.47 20.79 -4.27
C ILE A 42 -7.86 21.60 -3.03
N GLU A 43 -9.10 22.07 -3.00
CA GLU A 43 -9.66 22.75 -1.83
C GLU A 43 -10.12 21.73 -0.78
N TRP A 44 -9.18 21.19 -0.02
CA TRP A 44 -9.41 20.17 1.03
C TRP A 44 -10.57 20.54 1.98
N ASN A 45 -10.63 21.81 2.38
CA ASN A 45 -11.64 22.34 3.31
C ASN A 45 -13.09 22.25 2.82
N LYS A 46 -13.34 22.01 1.52
CA LYS A 46 -14.70 21.87 0.98
C LYS A 46 -15.39 20.58 1.41
N PHE A 47 -14.63 19.57 1.84
CA PHE A 47 -15.15 18.25 2.12
C PHE A 47 -15.33 18.04 3.61
N HIS A 48 -16.47 17.53 4.05
CA HIS A 48 -16.68 17.23 5.47
C HIS A 48 -15.96 15.96 5.93
N LYS A 49 -15.91 14.93 5.08
CA LYS A 49 -15.43 13.59 5.44
C LYS A 49 -14.28 13.13 4.53
N ILE A 50 -13.27 12.47 5.10
CA ILE A 50 -12.16 11.91 4.33
C ILE A 50 -12.00 10.43 4.65
N PHE A 51 -12.08 9.59 3.62
CA PHE A 51 -11.81 8.17 3.67
C PHE A 51 -10.36 7.90 3.28
N LEU A 52 -9.61 7.31 4.20
CA LEU A 52 -8.22 6.88 4.04
C LEU A 52 -8.22 5.36 3.99
N THR A 53 -7.85 4.80 2.83
CA THR A 53 -7.91 3.36 2.61
C THR A 53 -6.82 2.87 1.66
N THR A 54 -6.74 1.55 1.51
CA THR A 54 -5.90 0.88 0.51
C THR A 54 -6.75 0.37 -0.65
N GLY A 55 -6.10 0.05 -1.77
CA GLY A 55 -6.75 -0.38 -3.00
C GLY A 55 -7.57 -1.67 -2.89
N ILE A 56 -7.28 -2.54 -1.90
CA ILE A 56 -8.11 -3.73 -1.63
C ILE A 56 -9.56 -3.34 -1.31
N MET A 57 -9.79 -2.16 -0.72
CA MET A 57 -11.13 -1.69 -0.34
C MET A 57 -11.87 -0.96 -1.47
N ASP A 58 -11.28 -0.83 -2.66
CA ASP A 58 -11.94 -0.22 -3.83
C ASP A 58 -13.38 -0.75 -4.06
N PRO A 59 -13.69 -2.06 -3.87
CA PRO A 59 -15.06 -2.57 -4.03
C PRO A 59 -16.12 -1.99 -3.10
N LEU A 60 -15.72 -1.38 -1.97
CA LEU A 60 -16.65 -0.67 -1.06
C LEU A 60 -17.10 0.68 -1.61
N PHE A 61 -16.46 1.17 -2.68
CA PHE A 61 -16.76 2.48 -3.28
C PHE A 61 -17.15 2.32 -4.76
N PRO A 62 -18.33 1.73 -5.06
CA PRO A 62 -18.78 1.54 -6.44
C PRO A 62 -18.92 2.88 -7.17
N LYS A 63 -17.97 3.15 -8.07
CA LYS A 63 -17.72 4.49 -8.66
C LYS A 63 -18.94 5.07 -9.37
N GLU A 64 -19.64 4.25 -10.14
CA GLU A 64 -20.83 4.66 -10.89
C GLU A 64 -22.01 4.98 -9.96
N LEU A 65 -22.18 4.20 -8.89
CA LEU A 65 -23.29 4.37 -7.95
C LEU A 65 -23.10 5.62 -7.08
N LEU A 66 -21.89 5.85 -6.60
CA LEU A 66 -21.55 6.99 -5.75
C LEU A 66 -21.27 8.27 -6.55
N GLY A 67 -21.18 8.19 -7.89
CA GLY A 67 -20.85 9.32 -8.74
C GLY A 67 -19.44 9.85 -8.47
N VAL A 68 -18.47 8.95 -8.32
CA VAL A 68 -17.09 9.28 -7.95
C VAL A 68 -16.41 10.09 -9.06
N VAL A 69 -15.81 11.23 -8.69
CA VAL A 69 -15.06 12.12 -9.59
C VAL A 69 -13.60 12.19 -9.15
N LYS A 70 -12.67 12.06 -10.10
CA LYS A 70 -11.24 12.25 -9.85
C LYS A 70 -10.92 13.74 -9.72
N LEU A 71 -10.31 14.15 -8.61
CA LEU A 71 -9.87 15.52 -8.38
C LEU A 71 -8.40 15.75 -8.69
N GLY A 72 -7.56 14.72 -8.52
CA GLY A 72 -6.12 14.85 -8.74
C GLY A 72 -5.35 13.58 -8.42
N GLU A 73 -4.04 13.75 -8.30
CA GLU A 73 -3.07 12.68 -8.07
C GLU A 73 -2.06 13.11 -6.99
N ILE A 74 -1.84 12.24 -6.01
CA ILE A 74 -0.67 12.29 -5.13
C ILE A 74 0.47 11.62 -5.88
N ARG A 75 1.54 12.37 -6.15
CA ARG A 75 2.73 11.88 -6.84
C ARG A 75 3.85 11.70 -5.84
N THR A 76 4.48 10.53 -5.85
CA THR A 76 5.65 10.25 -5.02
C THR A 76 6.80 9.88 -5.92
N THR A 77 7.92 10.59 -5.78
CA THR A 77 9.12 10.36 -6.58
C THR A 77 10.27 9.98 -5.66
N LEU A 78 10.91 8.84 -5.96
CA LEU A 78 12.16 8.43 -5.34
C LEU A 78 13.28 8.54 -6.37
N THR A 79 14.24 9.42 -6.08
CA THR A 79 15.46 9.59 -6.90
C THR A 79 16.48 8.57 -6.44
N LEU A 80 16.90 7.65 -7.29
CA LEU A 80 18.00 6.74 -6.98
C LEU A 80 19.32 7.41 -7.37
N ASP A 81 20.07 7.87 -6.36
CA ASP A 81 21.41 8.39 -6.57
C ASP A 81 22.31 7.23 -7.03
N ARG A 82 22.92 7.37 -8.20
CA ARG A 82 23.99 6.45 -8.59
C ARG A 82 25.22 6.83 -7.79
N ASN A 83 25.92 5.83 -7.24
CA ASN A 83 27.33 6.01 -6.91
C ASN A 83 28.03 6.57 -8.16
N PRO A 84 28.96 7.52 -8.03
CA PRO A 84 29.75 7.99 -9.16
C PRO A 84 30.32 6.77 -9.87
N ALA A 85 30.08 6.69 -11.18
CA ALA A 85 30.48 5.55 -11.99
C ALA A 85 31.97 5.26 -11.79
N HIS A 86 32.28 4.10 -11.21
CA HIS A 86 33.59 3.52 -11.42
C HIS A 86 33.60 2.94 -12.83
N ASP A 87 34.49 3.45 -13.67
CA ASP A 87 34.94 2.79 -14.89
C ASP A 87 35.48 1.41 -14.47
N ASP A 88 34.71 0.35 -14.71
CA ASP A 88 35.17 -0.92 -15.28
C ASP A 88 34.16 -2.05 -15.00
N GLY A 89 33.71 -2.71 -16.07
CA GLY A 89 33.05 -4.01 -16.04
C GLY A 89 31.64 -4.04 -16.63
N GLU A 90 31.52 -4.42 -17.90
CA GLU A 90 30.26 -4.97 -18.44
C GLU A 90 29.94 -6.28 -17.69
N TYR A 91 29.09 -6.20 -16.66
CA TYR A 91 28.51 -7.37 -16.02
C TYR A 91 27.01 -7.41 -16.30
N SER A 92 26.61 -8.24 -17.28
CA SER A 92 25.21 -8.63 -17.47
C SER A 92 24.92 -9.87 -16.63
N TRP A 93 24.04 -9.74 -15.64
CA TRP A 93 23.48 -10.89 -14.93
C TRP A 93 22.30 -11.45 -15.73
N ASN A 94 22.38 -12.73 -16.14
CA ASN A 94 21.28 -13.43 -16.79
C ASN A 94 20.50 -14.26 -15.75
N PHE A 95 19.38 -13.72 -15.28
CA PHE A 95 18.47 -14.35 -14.31
C PHE A 95 17.35 -15.15 -15.02
N GLU A 96 17.70 -16.13 -15.85
CA GLU A 96 16.72 -17.05 -16.47
C GLU A 96 16.09 -18.06 -15.46
N GLU A 97 15.88 -17.69 -14.19
CA GLU A 97 15.08 -18.48 -13.23
C GLU A 97 14.03 -17.61 -12.49
N ASN A 98 12.78 -17.75 -12.95
CA ASN A 98 11.49 -17.60 -12.24
C ASN A 98 11.32 -16.53 -11.14
N PHE A 99 11.75 -15.29 -11.38
CA PHE A 99 11.22 -14.10 -10.70
C PHE A 99 10.91 -12.99 -11.73
N PRO A 100 9.90 -12.13 -11.48
CA PRO A 100 9.17 -11.44 -12.53
C PRO A 100 10.03 -10.36 -13.18
N ASN A 101 10.39 -10.58 -14.44
CA ASN A 101 10.90 -9.62 -15.44
C ASN A 101 11.16 -8.22 -14.88
N GLU A 102 12.38 -8.01 -14.38
CA GLU A 102 12.94 -6.68 -14.26
C GLU A 102 12.93 -6.03 -15.64
N VAL A 103 12.56 -4.76 -15.69
CA VAL A 103 12.41 -4.01 -16.94
C VAL A 103 13.75 -4.02 -17.68
N ASN A 104 13.79 -4.66 -18.86
CA ASN A 104 14.90 -4.52 -19.81
C ASN A 104 15.02 -3.05 -20.24
N LEU A 105 15.92 -2.29 -19.61
CA LEU A 105 16.17 -0.86 -19.88
C LEU A 105 17.38 -0.61 -20.79
N ASN A 106 17.65 -1.48 -21.76
CA ASN A 106 18.73 -1.25 -22.74
C ASN A 106 18.28 -0.73 -24.11
N ASN A 107 17.00 -0.35 -24.29
CA ASN A 107 16.53 0.25 -25.55
C ASN A 107 15.98 1.67 -25.39
N GLY A 108 16.55 2.47 -24.49
CA GLY A 108 16.28 3.89 -24.39
C GLY A 108 17.58 4.65 -24.24
N GLN A 109 17.94 5.41 -25.26
CA GLN A 109 19.16 6.22 -25.34
C GLN A 109 19.43 6.99 -24.04
N ALA A 110 20.70 6.97 -23.66
CA ALA A 110 21.28 7.76 -22.58
C ALA A 110 20.87 9.23 -22.71
N ASN A 111 19.93 9.66 -21.86
CA ASN A 111 19.91 11.02 -21.34
C ASN A 111 20.07 10.92 -19.82
N ASP A 112 21.05 11.69 -19.37
CA ASP A 112 21.76 11.67 -18.10
C ASP A 112 20.98 12.43 -17.02
N ASP A 113 19.86 11.86 -16.56
CA ASP A 113 19.16 12.30 -15.36
C ASP A 113 18.93 11.06 -14.47
N GLY A 114 19.07 11.22 -13.15
CA GLY A 114 18.98 10.11 -12.17
C GLY A 114 17.78 9.17 -12.40
N ARG A 115 17.89 7.91 -11.98
CA ARG A 115 16.76 6.97 -12.13
C ARG A 115 15.64 7.37 -11.17
N PHE A 116 14.55 7.93 -11.69
CA PHE A 116 13.36 8.29 -10.91
C PHE A 116 12.35 7.15 -10.90
N LEU A 117 11.93 6.72 -9.71
CA LEU A 117 10.77 5.86 -9.52
C LEU A 117 9.58 6.74 -9.12
N THR A 118 8.54 6.77 -9.95
CA THR A 118 7.32 7.55 -9.69
C THR A 118 6.16 6.62 -9.36
N PHE A 119 5.53 6.87 -8.21
CA PHE A 119 4.32 6.21 -7.76
C PHE A 119 3.18 7.23 -7.68
N VAL A 120 1.99 6.85 -8.16
CA VAL A 120 0.84 7.75 -8.26
C VAL A 120 -0.38 7.14 -7.60
N THR A 121 -1.01 7.91 -6.71
CA THR A 121 -2.31 7.57 -6.10
C THR A 121 -3.34 8.62 -6.47
N THR A 122 -4.54 8.22 -6.86
CA THR A 122 -5.62 9.16 -7.20
C THR A 122 -6.32 9.68 -5.95
N VAL A 123 -6.66 10.97 -5.97
CA VAL A 123 -7.59 11.56 -5.00
C VAL A 123 -8.94 11.72 -5.69
N GLU A 124 -9.95 11.08 -5.14
CA GLU A 124 -11.29 11.02 -5.69
C GLU A 124 -12.28 11.67 -4.71
N ALA A 125 -13.44 12.09 -5.20
CA ALA A 125 -14.51 12.69 -4.41
C ALA A 125 -15.87 12.13 -4.80
N PHE A 126 -16.76 12.05 -3.82
CA PHE A 126 -18.17 11.72 -4.02
C PHE A 126 -19.00 12.44 -2.96
N GLY A 127 -20.08 13.09 -3.37
CA GLY A 127 -20.86 13.96 -2.48
C GLY A 127 -19.97 14.98 -1.75
N ASP A 128 -20.04 14.98 -0.42
CA ASP A 128 -19.23 15.82 0.48
C ASP A 128 -18.06 15.04 1.12
N SER A 129 -17.54 14.04 0.41
CA SER A 129 -16.49 13.14 0.91
C SER A 129 -15.32 13.04 -0.06
N LEU A 130 -14.10 12.97 0.49
CA LEU A 130 -12.89 12.60 -0.23
C LEU A 130 -12.57 11.12 -0.02
N LEU A 131 -12.07 10.48 -1.08
CA LEU A 131 -11.55 9.12 -1.06
C LEU A 131 -10.09 9.11 -1.50
N ILE A 132 -9.23 8.58 -0.63
CA ILE A 132 -7.81 8.36 -0.90
C ILE A 132 -7.53 6.88 -0.69
N ALA A 133 -7.47 6.16 -1.81
CA ALA A 133 -7.19 4.74 -1.87
C ALA A 133 -5.78 4.48 -2.41
N VAL A 134 -4.81 4.23 -1.52
CA VAL A 134 -3.43 3.94 -1.92
C VAL A 134 -3.34 2.50 -2.44
N LYS A 135 -2.88 2.34 -3.68
CA LYS A 135 -2.65 1.02 -4.28
C LYS A 135 -1.31 0.48 -3.83
N GLU A 136 -1.34 -0.35 -2.80
CA GLU A 136 -0.14 -1.00 -2.33
C GLU A 136 0.32 -2.10 -3.28
N ASN A 137 1.63 -2.36 -3.32
CA ASN A 137 2.20 -3.47 -4.06
C ASN A 137 3.53 -3.88 -3.44
N PHE A 138 3.53 -4.99 -2.69
CA PHE A 138 4.72 -5.51 -2.01
C PHE A 138 5.91 -5.72 -2.95
N LEU A 139 5.66 -6.10 -4.21
CA LEU A 139 6.71 -6.41 -5.18
C LEU A 139 7.34 -5.17 -5.83
N LYS A 140 6.60 -4.06 -5.91
CA LYS A 140 6.99 -2.90 -6.74
C LYS A 140 7.21 -1.62 -5.96
N VAL A 141 6.66 -1.50 -4.76
CA VAL A 141 6.63 -0.24 -4.01
C VAL A 141 7.13 -0.48 -2.60
N SER A 142 8.24 0.18 -2.27
CA SER A 142 8.84 0.09 -0.95
C SER A 142 7.94 0.74 0.11
N PRO A 143 7.82 0.16 1.33
CA PRO A 143 7.04 0.72 2.43
C PRO A 143 7.41 2.15 2.83
N ILE A 144 8.64 2.59 2.56
CA ILE A 144 9.07 3.97 2.83
C ILE A 144 8.20 5.00 2.09
N THR A 145 7.71 4.63 0.89
CA THR A 145 6.80 5.45 0.09
C THR A 145 5.51 5.73 0.87
N TYR A 146 4.92 4.70 1.48
CA TYR A 146 3.68 4.83 2.24
C TYR A 146 3.85 5.67 3.51
N ASN A 147 5.01 5.56 4.17
CA ASN A 147 5.35 6.39 5.32
C ASN A 147 5.36 7.88 4.96
N PHE A 148 6.01 8.23 3.85
CA PHE A 148 6.09 9.63 3.40
C PHE A 148 4.74 10.14 2.89
N ILE A 149 3.96 9.31 2.18
CA ILE A 149 2.58 9.66 1.78
C ILE A 149 1.75 9.97 3.02
N ALA A 150 1.74 9.09 4.02
CA ALA A 150 0.99 9.30 5.26
C ALA A 150 1.42 10.58 6.01
N GLN A 151 2.72 10.82 6.10
CA GLN A 151 3.26 12.00 6.78
C GLN A 151 2.83 13.30 6.08
N VAL A 152 3.00 13.39 4.75
CA VAL A 152 2.67 14.60 3.98
C VAL A 152 1.15 14.81 3.93
N LEU A 153 0.38 13.76 3.67
CA LEU A 153 -1.08 13.81 3.61
C LEU A 153 -1.68 14.30 4.94
N LEU A 154 -1.29 13.69 6.06
CA LEU A 154 -1.82 14.08 7.36
C LEU A 154 -1.23 15.40 7.87
N SER A 155 -0.18 15.93 7.25
CA SER A 155 0.27 17.30 7.53
C SER A 155 -0.63 18.33 6.86
N ALA A 156 -1.11 18.03 5.65
CA ALA A 156 -2.06 18.90 4.94
C ALA A 156 -3.46 18.88 5.58
N ILE A 157 -3.86 17.74 6.15
CA ILE A 157 -5.15 17.58 6.83
C ILE A 157 -5.11 18.11 8.28
N ASN A 158 -3.93 18.21 8.91
CA ASN A 158 -3.85 18.63 10.31
C ASN A 158 -4.42 20.05 10.54
N GLY A 159 -5.27 20.21 11.55
CA GLY A 159 -5.92 21.49 11.87
C GLY A 159 -7.16 21.80 11.04
N THR A 160 -7.60 20.88 10.18
CA THR A 160 -8.91 20.95 9.50
C THR A 160 -9.98 20.24 10.35
N ASN A 161 -11.24 20.61 10.15
CA ASN A 161 -12.39 20.05 10.88
C ASN A 161 -13.01 18.83 10.16
N HIS A 162 -12.17 18.02 9.52
CA HIS A 162 -12.62 16.85 8.75
C HIS A 162 -12.93 15.65 9.65
N GLU A 163 -14.00 14.92 9.33
CA GLU A 163 -14.22 13.57 9.87
C GLU A 163 -13.34 12.56 9.13
N LEU A 164 -12.35 12.00 9.82
CA LEU A 164 -11.46 11.00 9.25
C LEU A 164 -11.98 9.58 9.46
N ARG A 165 -12.11 8.84 8.36
CA ARG A 165 -12.53 7.44 8.28
C ARG A 165 -11.37 6.61 7.75
N VAL A 166 -10.90 5.63 8.52
CA VAL A 166 -9.78 4.76 8.12
C VAL A 166 -10.31 3.35 7.87
N LEU A 167 -10.08 2.81 6.68
CA LEU A 167 -10.38 1.42 6.35
C LEU A 167 -9.11 0.71 5.94
N GLY A 168 -8.89 -0.49 6.45
CA GLY A 168 -7.68 -1.24 6.18
C GLY A 168 -7.83 -2.72 6.44
N THR A 169 -6.75 -3.44 6.16
CA THR A 169 -6.64 -4.86 6.46
C THR A 169 -5.40 -5.15 7.30
N SER A 170 -5.37 -6.32 7.93
CA SER A 170 -4.16 -6.84 8.58
C SER A 170 -4.17 -8.38 8.58
N ASP A 171 -3.00 -8.97 8.34
CA ASP A 171 -2.73 -10.41 8.51
C ASP A 171 -2.43 -10.81 9.95
N ARG A 172 -2.47 -9.83 10.88
CA ARG A 172 -2.18 -10.02 12.30
C ARG A 172 -3.40 -9.87 13.19
N ILE A 173 -4.60 -9.89 12.63
CA ILE A 173 -5.86 -9.86 13.36
C ILE A 173 -6.76 -11.00 12.90
N THR A 174 -7.65 -11.47 13.78
CA THR A 174 -8.53 -12.61 13.51
C THR A 174 -9.97 -12.21 13.21
N GLU A 175 -10.38 -11.03 13.65
CA GLU A 175 -11.74 -10.49 13.53
C GLU A 175 -11.70 -9.00 13.15
N LEU A 176 -12.84 -8.45 12.74
CA LEU A 176 -12.96 -7.03 12.42
C LEU A 176 -12.71 -6.19 13.68
N LYS A 177 -11.73 -5.28 13.63
CA LYS A 177 -11.35 -4.45 14.79
C LYS A 177 -11.74 -2.99 14.57
N PHE A 178 -12.41 -2.41 15.55
CA PHE A 178 -12.62 -0.96 15.60
C PHE A 178 -11.39 -0.26 16.19
N ILE A 179 -10.97 0.83 15.55
CA ILE A 179 -9.85 1.67 15.99
C ILE A 179 -10.26 3.14 15.89
N SER A 180 -9.91 3.92 16.90
CA SER A 180 -10.13 5.36 16.97
C SER A 180 -9.03 6.00 17.82
N ASN A 181 -9.03 7.33 17.90
CA ASN A 181 -8.13 8.06 18.78
C ASN A 181 -8.39 7.80 20.28
N LEU A 182 -9.59 7.33 20.65
CA LEU A 182 -9.99 7.10 22.05
C LEU A 182 -10.00 5.63 22.46
N ARG A 183 -10.11 4.72 21.50
CA ARG A 183 -10.32 3.29 21.71
C ARG A 183 -9.71 2.47 20.58
N SER A 184 -9.02 1.40 20.94
CA SER A 184 -8.53 0.38 20.02
C SER A 184 -8.96 -1.00 20.51
N ASP A 185 -9.60 -1.77 19.63
CA ASP A 185 -10.01 -3.16 19.92
C ASP A 185 -8.89 -4.18 19.61
N LEU A 186 -7.73 -3.73 19.13
CA LEU A 186 -6.54 -4.58 18.97
C LEU A 186 -6.08 -5.14 20.32
N GLN A 187 -5.87 -6.46 20.38
CA GLN A 187 -5.37 -7.17 21.55
C GLN A 187 -3.97 -7.72 21.26
N PRO A 188 -2.93 -7.44 22.08
CA PRO A 188 -1.61 -8.00 21.86
C PRO A 188 -1.65 -9.54 21.74
N PRO A 189 -0.96 -10.14 20.74
CA PRO A 189 0.06 -9.55 19.87
C PRO A 189 -0.46 -9.02 18.52
N GLU A 190 -1.74 -8.66 18.39
CA GLU A 190 -2.30 -8.08 17.16
C GLU A 190 -1.70 -6.69 16.84
N PHE A 191 -1.45 -6.42 15.55
CA PHE A 191 -0.96 -5.13 15.08
C PHE A 191 -1.35 -4.85 13.62
N VAL A 192 -1.03 -3.66 13.12
CA VAL A 192 -1.33 -3.21 11.75
C VAL A 192 -0.06 -2.65 11.11
N THR A 193 0.18 -2.98 9.84
CA THR A 193 1.33 -2.50 9.07
C THR A 193 0.90 -1.91 7.72
N GLY A 194 1.84 -1.72 6.79
CA GLY A 194 1.57 -1.11 5.49
C GLY A 194 1.15 0.36 5.60
N PHE A 195 0.51 0.86 4.56
CA PHE A 195 0.03 2.23 4.48
C PHE A 195 -0.91 2.61 5.62
N ILE A 196 -1.81 1.70 6.00
CA ILE A 196 -2.75 1.96 7.10
C ILE A 196 -2.02 2.04 8.44
N GLY A 197 -1.02 1.19 8.67
CA GLY A 197 -0.15 1.32 9.84
C GLY A 197 0.56 2.68 9.89
N SER A 198 1.07 3.16 8.75
CA SER A 198 1.69 4.49 8.64
C SER A 198 0.69 5.61 8.95
N ILE A 199 -0.54 5.53 8.43
CA ILE A 199 -1.63 6.47 8.70
C ILE A 199 -1.99 6.49 10.19
N LEU A 200 -2.25 5.32 10.79
CA LEU A 200 -2.60 5.21 12.21
C LEU A 200 -1.49 5.75 13.12
N THR A 201 -0.22 5.51 12.77
CA THR A 201 0.93 6.06 13.50
C THR A 201 0.89 7.60 13.48
N GLN A 202 0.71 8.19 12.31
CA GLN A 202 0.69 9.65 12.15
C GLN A 202 -0.54 10.28 12.82
N LEU A 203 -1.71 9.66 12.74
CA LEU A 203 -2.94 10.10 13.44
C LEU A 203 -2.75 10.10 14.95
N THR A 204 -2.13 9.04 15.48
CA THR A 204 -1.85 8.90 16.91
C THR A 204 -0.83 9.92 17.40
N VAL A 205 0.30 10.05 16.69
CA VAL A 205 1.39 11.00 17.06
C VAL A 205 0.91 12.45 17.01
N LYS A 206 0.05 12.80 16.05
CA LYS A 206 -0.50 14.15 15.90
C LYS A 206 -1.78 14.38 16.69
N ASN A 207 -2.29 13.36 17.39
CA ASN A 207 -3.56 13.38 18.13
C ASN A 207 -4.75 13.88 17.30
N ILE A 208 -4.84 13.44 16.05
CA ILE A 208 -5.93 13.82 15.14
C ILE A 208 -7.11 12.85 15.39
N PRO A 209 -8.33 13.33 15.65
CA PRO A 209 -9.50 12.47 15.83
C PRO A 209 -9.82 11.66 14.57
N PHE A 210 -10.11 10.37 14.72
CA PHE A 210 -10.48 9.48 13.61
C PHE A 210 -11.33 8.31 14.11
N GLN A 211 -12.03 7.67 13.18
CA GLN A 211 -12.68 6.38 13.39
C GLN A 211 -12.30 5.43 12.26
N GLY A 212 -12.08 4.17 12.56
CA GLY A 212 -11.57 3.21 11.59
C GLY A 212 -11.96 1.78 11.90
N PHE A 213 -11.93 0.96 10.85
CA PHE A 213 -12.08 -0.49 10.95
C PHE A 213 -10.96 -1.19 10.20
N ILE A 214 -10.38 -2.19 10.83
CA ILE A 214 -9.35 -3.05 10.25
C ILE A 214 -9.91 -4.46 10.12
N ALA A 215 -9.95 -4.96 8.89
CA ALA A 215 -10.46 -6.29 8.56
C ALA A 215 -9.35 -7.35 8.52
N PRO A 216 -9.62 -8.59 8.97
CA PRO A 216 -8.68 -9.69 8.82
C PRO A 216 -8.48 -10.01 7.33
N SER A 217 -7.23 -10.20 6.94
CA SER A 217 -6.85 -10.61 5.59
C SER A 217 -5.67 -11.57 5.60
N GLU A 218 -5.43 -12.28 4.51
CA GLU A 218 -4.20 -13.06 4.31
C GLU A 218 -3.51 -12.67 3.00
N GLY A 219 -2.20 -12.92 2.89
CA GLY A 219 -1.42 -12.63 1.70
C GLY A 219 -0.50 -11.42 1.85
N ALA A 220 0.34 -11.20 0.83
CA ALA A 220 1.26 -10.06 0.81
C ALA A 220 0.52 -8.74 0.57
N ILE A 221 1.11 -7.64 1.04
CA ILE A 221 0.57 -6.28 0.87
C ILE A 221 0.31 -5.98 -0.63
N GLY A 222 -0.90 -5.54 -0.97
CA GLY A 222 -1.37 -5.31 -2.34
C GLY A 222 -1.90 -6.55 -3.07
N PHE A 223 -1.92 -7.71 -2.42
CA PHE A 223 -2.42 -8.99 -2.96
C PHE A 223 -3.29 -9.74 -1.95
N GLU A 224 -3.86 -9.00 -0.99
CA GLU A 224 -4.62 -9.52 0.13
C GLU A 224 -5.86 -10.31 -0.32
N LYS A 225 -6.22 -11.30 0.48
CA LYS A 225 -7.46 -12.08 0.39
C LYS A 225 -8.26 -11.86 1.65
N MET A 226 -9.58 -11.75 1.51
CA MET A 226 -10.49 -11.58 2.64
C MET A 226 -11.55 -12.67 2.67
N SER A 227 -12.03 -12.95 3.88
CA SER A 227 -13.08 -13.94 4.07
C SER A 227 -14.44 -13.41 3.59
N MET A 228 -15.30 -14.32 3.14
CA MET A 228 -16.68 -14.00 2.77
C MET A 228 -17.55 -13.58 3.97
N ASN A 229 -17.11 -13.80 5.20
CA ASN A 229 -17.82 -13.37 6.41
C ASN A 229 -17.51 -11.90 6.74
N THR A 230 -16.26 -11.47 6.51
CA THR A 230 -15.80 -10.11 6.78
C THR A 230 -16.34 -9.09 5.76
N MET A 231 -16.52 -9.51 4.50
CA MET A 231 -17.02 -8.63 3.43
C MET A 231 -18.41 -8.03 3.73
N PRO A 232 -19.44 -8.81 4.12
CA PRO A 232 -20.74 -8.26 4.55
C PRO A 232 -20.63 -7.19 5.63
N GLU A 233 -19.81 -7.42 6.66
CA GLU A 233 -19.65 -6.49 7.78
C GLU A 233 -19.03 -5.17 7.32
N LEU A 234 -18.00 -5.23 6.47
CA LEU A 234 -17.40 -4.04 5.87
C LEU A 234 -18.37 -3.27 4.97
N ILE A 235 -19.20 -3.98 4.20
CA ILE A 235 -20.22 -3.35 3.36
C ILE A 235 -21.23 -2.61 4.22
N ASP A 236 -21.71 -3.22 5.30
CA ASP A 236 -22.71 -2.62 6.18
C ASP A 236 -22.13 -1.39 6.92
N VAL A 237 -20.89 -1.46 7.40
CA VAL A 237 -20.18 -0.33 8.01
C VAL A 237 -19.97 0.81 7.01
N CYS A 238 -19.44 0.50 5.82
CA CYS A 238 -19.15 1.52 4.81
C CYS A 238 -20.44 2.14 4.25
N GLY A 239 -21.51 1.35 4.13
CA GLY A 239 -22.84 1.83 3.72
C GLY A 239 -23.42 2.84 4.72
N GLN A 240 -23.20 2.63 6.02
CA GLN A 240 -23.56 3.61 7.06
C GLN A 240 -22.71 4.88 6.95
N TRP A 241 -21.41 4.75 6.71
CA TRP A 241 -20.51 5.91 6.62
C TRP A 241 -20.69 6.75 5.37
N THR A 242 -21.16 6.15 4.27
CA THR A 242 -21.39 6.83 2.98
C THR A 242 -22.84 7.31 2.82
N ASP A 243 -23.70 7.09 3.83
CA ASP A 243 -25.14 7.34 3.76
C ASP A 243 -25.84 6.63 2.57
N ALA A 244 -25.22 5.56 2.06
CA ALA A 244 -25.63 4.82 0.88
C ALA A 244 -26.29 3.47 1.22
N ASN A 245 -26.68 3.25 2.48
CA ASN A 245 -27.17 1.99 3.03
C ASN A 245 -28.51 1.53 2.41
N SER A 246 -28.40 1.03 1.18
CA SER A 246 -29.49 0.54 0.33
C SER A 246 -29.13 -0.84 -0.20
N ASP A 247 -30.15 -1.65 -0.50
CA ASP A 247 -29.94 -2.96 -1.12
C ASP A 247 -29.15 -2.87 -2.42
N LYS A 248 -29.32 -1.76 -3.17
CA LYS A 248 -28.56 -1.46 -4.38
C LYS A 248 -27.07 -1.30 -4.10
N TYR A 249 -26.70 -0.54 -3.08
CA TYR A 249 -25.29 -0.38 -2.67
C TYR A 249 -24.68 -1.71 -2.25
N ARG A 250 -25.38 -2.48 -1.42
CA ARG A 250 -24.91 -3.79 -0.98
C ARG A 250 -24.70 -4.74 -2.16
N SER A 251 -25.65 -4.79 -3.09
CA SER A 251 -25.56 -5.60 -4.30
C SER A 251 -24.38 -5.20 -5.20
N GLU A 252 -24.15 -3.91 -5.41
CA GLU A 252 -23.03 -3.41 -6.19
C GLU A 252 -21.69 -3.72 -5.52
N CYS A 253 -21.57 -3.50 -4.20
CA CYS A 253 -20.35 -3.85 -3.47
C CYS A 253 -20.02 -5.34 -3.60
N TYR A 254 -20.99 -6.23 -3.42
CA TYR A 254 -20.78 -7.67 -3.64
C TYR A 254 -20.37 -7.99 -5.07
N ARG A 255 -20.97 -7.32 -6.07
CA ARG A 255 -20.59 -7.49 -7.47
C ARG A 255 -19.12 -7.13 -7.68
N HIS A 256 -18.69 -5.99 -7.15
CA HIS A 256 -17.29 -5.55 -7.26
C HIS A 256 -16.33 -6.47 -6.50
N TRP A 257 -16.68 -6.93 -5.29
CA TRP A 257 -15.87 -7.88 -4.53
C TRP A 257 -15.69 -9.22 -5.24
N ARG A 258 -16.72 -9.69 -5.96
CA ARG A 258 -16.65 -10.90 -6.78
C ARG A 258 -15.82 -10.74 -8.05
N LEU A 259 -15.67 -9.52 -8.55
CA LEU A 259 -14.82 -9.24 -9.71
C LEU A 259 -13.38 -8.98 -9.29
N ASP A 260 -13.17 -8.59 -8.04
CA ASP A 260 -11.85 -8.32 -7.48
C ASP A 260 -11.11 -9.61 -7.07
N ASN A 261 -9.79 -9.55 -7.16
CA ASN A 261 -8.94 -10.67 -6.77
C ASN A 261 -8.99 -10.96 -5.27
N GLY A 262 -9.45 -10.04 -4.42
CA GLY A 262 -9.62 -10.25 -2.98
C GLY A 262 -10.53 -11.43 -2.61
N ALA A 263 -11.46 -11.83 -3.50
CA ALA A 263 -12.36 -12.97 -3.30
C ALA A 263 -11.95 -14.25 -4.08
N ALA A 264 -10.79 -14.26 -4.75
CA ALA A 264 -10.43 -15.26 -5.77
C ALA A 264 -10.50 -16.73 -5.32
N GLY A 265 -10.26 -17.04 -4.03
CA GLY A 265 -10.34 -18.41 -3.51
C GLY A 265 -11.75 -19.02 -3.58
N SER A 266 -12.79 -18.20 -3.44
CA SER A 266 -14.19 -18.64 -3.56
C SER A 266 -14.66 -18.70 -5.02
N LEU A 267 -14.19 -17.78 -5.86
CA LEU A 267 -14.58 -17.69 -7.27
C LEU A 267 -13.96 -18.77 -8.14
N SER A 268 -12.75 -19.20 -7.81
CA SER A 268 -12.08 -20.30 -8.50
C SER A 268 -12.69 -21.67 -8.18
N GLY A 269 -13.62 -21.74 -7.23
CA GLY A 269 -14.16 -23.00 -6.72
C GLY A 269 -13.14 -23.81 -5.91
N LEU A 270 -12.05 -23.17 -5.46
CA LEU A 270 -11.02 -23.82 -4.65
C LEU A 270 -11.55 -24.19 -3.26
N TYR A 271 -12.49 -23.39 -2.73
CA TYR A 271 -13.21 -23.65 -1.50
C TYR A 271 -14.72 -23.59 -1.79
N VAL A 272 -15.44 -24.69 -1.52
CA VAL A 272 -16.88 -24.89 -1.79
C VAL A 272 -17.62 -25.16 -0.49
#